data_AF-A0A969ESQ4-F1
#
_entry.id   AF-A0A969ESQ4-F1
#
_cell.length_a   1.000
_cell.length_b   1.000
_cell.length_c   1.000
_cell.angle_alpha   90.00
_cell.angle_beta   90.00
_cell.angle_gamma   90.00
#
_symmetry.space_group_name_H-M   'P 1'
#
loop_
_entity.id
_entity.type
_entity.pdbx_description
1 polymer ?
#
loop_
_entity_poly.entity_id
_entity_poly.type
_entity_poly.pdbx_seq_one_letter_code
_entity_poly.pdbx_strand_id
1 'polypeptide(L)'
;MGLIAGVGKACAGVLGQLRSLPELSVSLAKAGLQAVNLRQSNVPLPFSAPQTVLNLPVSAQRRLAVHTLSLTAVKTLSEVADATVNDVVLAVCAGALRRYLATKQALPAQPLVAFMPVSMRSAQTSPSSGNQVFAVLCCLATEQSDPRQRFAVIKASANAAKVQFSAQSMETTGQQILLLGGLLVLIQRLGVSAHIAPPANVVISNVPGPRQTLYLNGAQLVAQYPLSMLIDGLALNITITSHADSLDFGVLACREALPDVERLANYLGDAFTELQAVLMKPAAKDVRDDDGPVRRRRFVASS
;
A
#
# COMPACT_ATOMS: atom_id res chain seq x y z
N MET A 1 0.25 -59.94 -1.55
CA MET A 1 -0.46 -59.12 -0.54
C MET A 1 0.04 -57.66 -0.49
N GLY A 2 0.39 -57.02 -1.63
CA GLY A 2 1.05 -55.70 -1.62
C GLY A 2 0.50 -54.64 -2.59
N LEU A 3 -0.26 -55.01 -3.62
CA LEU A 3 -0.78 -54.04 -4.62
C LEU A 3 -2.17 -53.48 -4.30
N ILE A 4 -3.00 -54.22 -3.56
CA ILE A 4 -4.40 -53.80 -3.26
C ILE A 4 -4.45 -52.73 -2.15
N ALA A 5 -3.45 -52.66 -1.27
CA ALA A 5 -3.35 -51.67 -0.20
C ALA A 5 -2.90 -50.27 -0.68
N GLY A 6 -2.22 -50.18 -1.84
CA GLY A 6 -1.74 -48.92 -2.42
C GLY A 6 -2.85 -48.12 -3.11
N VAL A 7 -3.78 -48.81 -3.79
CA VAL A 7 -4.91 -48.19 -4.48
C VAL A 7 -5.94 -47.62 -3.47
N GLY A 8 -6.15 -48.31 -2.34
CA GLY A 8 -7.03 -47.82 -1.27
C GLY A 8 -6.56 -46.52 -0.61
N LYS A 9 -5.25 -46.33 -0.43
CA LYS A 9 -4.68 -45.08 0.12
C LYS A 9 -4.67 -43.93 -0.89
N ALA A 10 -4.49 -44.22 -2.18
CA ALA A 10 -4.62 -43.22 -3.24
C ALA A 10 -6.06 -42.74 -3.41
N CYS A 11 -7.06 -43.64 -3.36
CA CYS A 11 -8.47 -43.27 -3.39
C CYS A 11 -8.92 -42.51 -2.13
N ALA A 12 -8.39 -42.86 -0.94
CA ALA A 12 -8.67 -42.12 0.29
C ALA A 12 -8.09 -40.69 0.28
N GLY A 13 -6.94 -40.48 -0.38
CA GLY A 13 -6.37 -39.15 -0.60
C GLY A 13 -7.21 -38.28 -1.55
N VAL A 14 -7.74 -38.88 -2.63
CA VAL A 14 -8.62 -38.19 -3.59
C VAL A 14 -10.02 -37.93 -3.00
N LEU A 15 -10.58 -38.87 -2.23
CA LEU A 15 -11.85 -38.67 -1.48
C LEU A 15 -11.69 -37.67 -0.31
N GLY A 16 -10.51 -37.61 0.32
CA GLY A 16 -10.17 -36.58 1.30
C GLY A 16 -10.13 -35.18 0.68
N GLN A 17 -9.68 -35.06 -0.56
CA GLN A 17 -9.72 -33.80 -1.32
C GLN A 17 -11.14 -33.44 -1.78
N LEU A 18 -12.00 -34.41 -2.11
CA LEU A 18 -13.43 -34.17 -2.39
C LEU A 18 -14.19 -33.61 -1.18
N ARG A 19 -13.80 -33.96 0.07
CA ARG A 19 -14.38 -33.36 1.29
C ARG A 19 -14.04 -31.89 1.48
N SER A 20 -12.96 -31.41 0.86
CA SER A 20 -12.58 -29.98 0.89
C SER A 20 -13.29 -29.14 -0.18
N LEU A 21 -13.99 -29.75 -1.15
CA LEU A 21 -14.74 -29.01 -2.18
C LEU A 21 -15.87 -28.12 -1.62
N PRO A 22 -16.70 -28.55 -0.65
CA PRO A 22 -17.67 -27.64 -0.03
C PRO A 22 -17.00 -26.51 0.77
N GLU A 23 -15.87 -26.77 1.44
CA GLU A 23 -15.13 -25.74 2.17
C GLU A 23 -14.44 -24.74 1.23
N LEU A 24 -13.91 -25.22 0.11
CA LEU A 24 -13.35 -24.41 -0.97
C LEU A 24 -14.43 -23.58 -1.66
N SER A 25 -15.61 -24.15 -1.95
CA SER A 25 -16.70 -23.42 -2.60
C SER A 25 -17.28 -22.33 -1.69
N VAL A 26 -17.43 -22.61 -0.39
CA VAL A 26 -17.81 -21.60 0.61
C VAL A 26 -16.73 -20.52 0.74
N SER A 27 -15.44 -20.89 0.74
CA SER A 27 -14.34 -19.93 0.81
C SER A 27 -14.25 -19.05 -0.45
N LEU A 28 -14.47 -19.61 -1.63
CA LEU A 28 -14.54 -18.88 -2.89
C LEU A 28 -15.76 -17.95 -2.95
N ALA A 29 -16.93 -18.40 -2.46
CA ALA A 29 -18.13 -17.58 -2.37
C ALA A 29 -17.93 -16.39 -1.40
N LYS A 30 -17.33 -16.65 -0.23
CA LYS A 30 -16.95 -15.60 0.74
C LYS A 30 -15.95 -14.62 0.14
N ALA A 31 -14.93 -15.11 -0.57
CA ALA A 31 -13.97 -14.27 -1.27
C ALA A 31 -14.64 -13.42 -2.37
N GLY A 32 -15.61 -13.98 -3.11
CA GLY A 32 -16.39 -13.27 -4.11
C GLY A 32 -17.26 -12.17 -3.52
N LEU A 33 -17.99 -12.45 -2.43
CA LEU A 33 -18.77 -11.45 -1.70
C LEU A 33 -17.89 -10.34 -1.11
N GLN A 34 -16.72 -10.69 -0.58
CA GLN A 34 -15.76 -9.70 -0.11
C GLN A 34 -15.20 -8.86 -1.25
N ALA A 35 -14.94 -9.44 -2.42
CA ALA A 35 -14.52 -8.68 -3.59
C ALA A 35 -15.58 -7.66 -4.04
N VAL A 36 -16.87 -7.99 -3.91
CA VAL A 36 -17.96 -7.02 -4.15
C VAL A 36 -17.94 -5.90 -3.11
N ASN A 37 -17.81 -6.24 -1.83
CA ASN A 37 -17.79 -5.25 -0.75
C ASN A 37 -16.57 -4.31 -0.83
N LEU A 38 -15.41 -4.86 -1.20
CA LEU A 38 -14.16 -4.13 -1.45
C LEU A 38 -14.30 -3.11 -2.59
N ARG A 39 -14.89 -3.53 -3.72
CA ARG A 39 -15.17 -2.64 -4.85
C ARG A 39 -16.09 -1.48 -4.48
N GLN A 40 -17.08 -1.74 -3.62
CA GLN A 40 -18.00 -0.70 -3.13
C GLN A 40 -17.32 0.25 -2.14
N SER A 41 -16.21 -0.16 -1.53
CA SER A 41 -15.52 0.57 -0.46
C SER A 41 -14.25 1.31 -0.91
N ASN A 42 -13.97 1.49 -2.21
CA ASN A 42 -12.72 2.14 -2.68
C ASN A 42 -11.41 1.48 -2.17
N VAL A 43 -11.47 0.19 -1.83
CA VAL A 43 -10.29 -0.61 -1.49
C VAL A 43 -9.90 -1.45 -2.70
N PRO A 44 -8.63 -1.42 -3.16
CA PRO A 44 -8.19 -2.23 -4.28
C PRO A 44 -8.40 -3.72 -4.02
N LEU A 45 -8.75 -4.45 -5.08
CA LEU A 45 -8.81 -5.91 -5.02
C LEU A 45 -7.41 -6.51 -5.20
N PRO A 46 -7.10 -7.62 -4.53
CA PRO A 46 -5.98 -8.46 -4.94
C PRO A 46 -6.12 -8.81 -6.42
N PHE A 47 -4.99 -8.83 -7.13
CA PHE A 47 -4.89 -9.11 -8.57
C PHE A 47 -5.63 -8.09 -9.45
N SER A 48 -5.66 -6.82 -9.02
CA SER A 48 -6.15 -5.69 -9.82
C SER A 48 -5.11 -4.60 -10.06
N ALA A 49 -3.90 -4.76 -9.55
CA ALA A 49 -2.83 -3.79 -9.72
C ALA A 49 -2.30 -3.84 -11.17
N PRO A 50 -1.89 -2.70 -11.76
CA PRO A 50 -1.29 -2.69 -13.08
C PRO A 50 0.06 -3.42 -13.08
N GLN A 51 0.39 -4.12 -14.17
CA GLN A 51 1.75 -4.65 -14.33
C GLN A 51 2.74 -3.52 -14.61
N THR A 52 3.85 -3.50 -13.88
CA THR A 52 4.91 -2.48 -14.02
C THR A 52 6.29 -3.10 -13.82
N VAL A 53 7.34 -2.31 -14.01
CA VAL A 53 8.73 -2.69 -13.66
C VAL A 53 8.90 -3.07 -12.18
N LEU A 54 7.98 -2.64 -11.30
CA LEU A 54 7.98 -2.98 -9.88
C LEU A 54 7.56 -4.44 -9.62
N ASN A 55 7.02 -5.11 -10.63
CA ASN A 55 6.51 -6.49 -10.53
C ASN A 55 7.37 -7.52 -11.25
N LEU A 56 8.56 -7.12 -11.71
CA LEU A 56 9.51 -8.04 -12.33
C LEU A 56 9.99 -9.10 -11.32
N PRO A 57 10.41 -10.28 -11.80
CA PRO A 57 11.05 -11.29 -10.96
C PRO A 57 12.23 -10.72 -10.17
N VAL A 58 12.38 -11.17 -8.94
CA VAL A 58 13.41 -10.69 -8.03
C VAL A 58 14.67 -11.54 -8.17
N SER A 59 15.75 -10.94 -8.66
CA SER A 59 17.06 -11.62 -8.75
C SER A 59 17.76 -11.69 -7.38
N ALA A 60 19.03 -12.12 -7.32
CA ALA A 60 19.80 -12.18 -6.07
C ALA A 60 20.29 -10.80 -5.60
N GLN A 61 20.45 -9.83 -6.51
CA GLN A 61 21.09 -8.56 -6.20
C GLN A 61 20.11 -7.53 -5.64
N ARG A 62 20.55 -6.80 -4.61
CA ARG A 62 19.77 -5.75 -3.95
C ARG A 62 20.44 -4.39 -4.12
N ARG A 63 19.62 -3.34 -4.14
CA ARG A 63 20.05 -1.96 -3.87
C ARG A 63 19.21 -1.42 -2.72
N LEU A 64 19.89 -0.73 -1.82
CA LEU A 64 19.25 0.00 -0.73
C LEU A 64 19.54 1.49 -0.97
N ALA A 65 18.49 2.28 -1.02
CA ALA A 65 18.59 3.73 -0.90
C ALA A 65 17.88 4.17 0.37
N VAL A 66 18.30 5.30 0.91
CA VAL A 66 17.80 5.82 2.20
C VAL A 66 17.43 7.28 2.09
N HIS A 67 16.44 7.70 2.87
CA HIS A 67 16.04 9.10 2.99
C HIS A 67 15.50 9.36 4.39
N THR A 68 15.62 10.58 4.89
CA THR A 68 15.11 10.97 6.21
C THR A 68 14.28 12.23 6.08
N LEU A 69 13.07 12.20 6.64
CA LEU A 69 12.22 13.38 6.82
C LEU A 69 12.13 13.74 8.30
N SER A 70 11.77 14.99 8.63
CA SER A 70 11.40 15.36 9.99
C SER A 70 10.01 14.80 10.32
N LEU A 71 9.92 14.00 11.37
CA LEU A 71 8.68 13.46 11.89
C LEU A 71 7.75 14.58 12.36
N THR A 72 8.29 15.64 12.97
CA THR A 72 7.53 16.83 13.34
C THR A 72 6.90 17.48 12.12
N ALA A 73 7.66 17.70 11.04
CA ALA A 73 7.11 18.29 9.82
C ALA A 73 5.99 17.42 9.22
N VAL A 74 6.16 16.09 9.22
CA VAL A 74 5.14 15.15 8.74
C VAL A 74 3.90 15.17 9.62
N LYS A 75 4.04 15.23 10.96
CA LYS A 75 2.93 15.35 11.89
C LYS A 75 2.16 16.65 11.70
N THR A 76 2.85 17.78 11.61
CA THR A 76 2.23 19.08 11.34
C THR A 76 1.42 19.05 10.04
N LEU A 77 1.97 18.46 8.98
CA LEU A 77 1.25 18.32 7.72
C LEU A 77 0.02 17.42 7.84
N SER A 78 0.12 16.34 8.62
CA SER A 78 -1.02 15.46 8.88
C SER A 78 -2.14 16.18 9.63
N GLU A 79 -1.81 17.01 10.63
CA GLU A 79 -2.78 17.81 11.37
C GLU A 79 -3.48 18.86 10.49
N VAL A 80 -2.72 19.60 9.67
CA VAL A 80 -3.26 20.58 8.71
C VAL A 80 -4.22 19.93 7.72
N ALA A 81 -3.97 18.68 7.35
CA ALA A 81 -4.75 17.95 6.36
C ALA A 81 -5.86 17.05 6.98
N ASP A 82 -6.07 17.16 8.30
CA ASP A 82 -6.99 16.30 9.08
C ASP A 82 -6.75 14.80 8.80
N ALA A 83 -5.48 14.40 8.70
CA ALA A 83 -5.05 13.08 8.27
C ALA A 83 -4.10 12.44 9.29
N THR A 84 -3.77 11.18 9.06
CA THR A 84 -2.77 10.46 9.86
C THR A 84 -1.37 10.59 9.25
N VAL A 85 -0.34 10.31 10.06
CA VAL A 85 1.04 10.20 9.57
C VAL A 85 1.17 9.18 8.44
N ASN A 86 0.42 8.07 8.50
CA ASN A 86 0.44 7.05 7.46
C ASN A 86 -0.11 7.57 6.12
N ASP A 87 -1.15 8.42 6.15
CA ASP A 87 -1.71 9.02 4.92
C ASP A 87 -0.68 9.91 4.24
N VAL A 88 0.06 10.71 5.01
CA VAL A 88 1.15 11.57 4.50
C VAL A 88 2.29 10.70 3.93
N VAL A 89 2.71 9.65 4.65
CA VAL A 89 3.75 8.73 4.17
C VAL A 89 3.36 8.07 2.86
N LEU A 90 2.13 7.58 2.75
CA LEU A 90 1.62 6.97 1.51
C LEU A 90 1.60 7.97 0.35
N ALA A 91 1.19 9.21 0.60
CA ALA A 91 1.16 10.25 -0.42
C ALA A 91 2.56 10.67 -0.89
N VAL A 92 3.53 10.74 0.02
CA VAL A 92 4.94 10.97 -0.31
C VAL A 92 5.49 9.83 -1.17
N CYS A 93 5.27 8.58 -0.76
CA CYS A 93 5.66 7.41 -1.55
C CYS A 93 4.99 7.40 -2.94
N ALA A 94 3.70 7.73 -3.01
CA ALA A 94 2.96 7.81 -4.26
C ALA A 94 3.52 8.88 -5.21
N GLY A 95 3.81 10.09 -4.69
CA GLY A 95 4.43 11.16 -5.47
C GLY A 95 5.81 10.76 -6.01
N ALA A 96 6.64 10.15 -5.16
CA ALA A 96 7.97 9.69 -5.54
C ALA A 96 7.91 8.57 -6.61
N LEU A 97 7.02 7.59 -6.43
CA LEU A 97 6.80 6.50 -7.39
C LEU A 97 6.24 7.01 -8.72
N ARG A 98 5.26 7.91 -8.69
CA ARG A 98 4.71 8.54 -9.90
C ARG A 98 5.83 9.22 -10.68
N ARG A 99 6.64 10.05 -10.02
CA ARG A 99 7.77 10.74 -10.66
C ARG A 99 8.80 9.76 -11.21
N TYR A 100 9.18 8.75 -10.42
CA TYR A 100 10.14 7.73 -10.85
C TYR A 100 9.66 7.00 -12.12
N LEU A 101 8.44 6.48 -12.13
CA LEU A 101 7.88 5.79 -13.30
C LEU A 101 7.66 6.73 -14.49
N ALA A 102 7.25 7.98 -14.26
CA ALA A 102 7.11 8.98 -15.31
C ALA A 102 8.46 9.29 -15.99
N THR A 103 9.55 9.43 -15.22
CA THR A 103 10.89 9.65 -15.80
C THR A 103 11.40 8.48 -16.64
N LYS A 104 10.83 7.28 -16.44
CA LYS A 104 11.10 6.08 -17.22
C LYS A 104 10.10 5.84 -18.35
N GLN A 105 9.13 6.75 -18.55
CA GLN A 105 8.02 6.58 -19.48
C GLN A 105 7.23 5.26 -19.23
N ALA A 106 7.17 4.84 -17.97
CA ALA A 106 6.61 3.57 -17.53
C ALA A 106 5.49 3.75 -16.48
N LEU A 107 4.92 4.96 -16.38
CA LEU A 107 3.79 5.25 -15.50
C LEU A 107 2.52 4.63 -16.10
N PRO A 108 1.85 3.68 -15.43
CA PRO A 108 0.60 3.12 -15.92
C PRO A 108 -0.54 4.14 -15.88
N ALA A 109 -1.56 3.94 -16.72
CA ALA A 109 -2.80 4.72 -16.69
C ALA A 109 -3.66 4.43 -15.44
N GLN A 110 -3.48 3.24 -14.85
CA GLN A 110 -4.16 2.82 -13.63
C GLN A 110 -3.32 3.18 -12.40
N PRO A 111 -3.94 3.42 -11.23
CA PRO A 111 -3.21 3.65 -9.97
C PRO A 111 -2.33 2.45 -9.60
N LEU A 112 -1.16 2.73 -9.04
CA LEU A 112 -0.42 1.72 -8.28
C LEU A 112 -1.17 1.34 -7.00
N VAL A 113 -0.97 0.10 -6.56
CA VAL A 113 -1.51 -0.46 -5.33
C VAL A 113 -0.38 -0.76 -4.35
N ALA A 114 -0.48 -0.22 -3.14
CA ALA A 114 0.42 -0.54 -2.05
C ALA A 114 -0.11 -1.71 -1.22
N PHE A 115 0.77 -2.67 -0.93
CA PHE A 115 0.56 -3.69 0.08
C PHE A 115 1.10 -3.19 1.41
N MET A 116 0.24 -3.02 2.40
CA MET A 116 0.58 -2.41 3.68
C MET A 116 0.42 -3.41 4.83
N PRO A 117 1.53 -3.87 5.42
CA PRO A 117 1.47 -4.71 6.60
C PRO A 117 0.90 -3.94 7.81
N VAL A 118 -0.09 -4.51 8.50
CA VAL A 118 -0.66 -3.97 9.74
C VAL A 118 -0.51 -5.00 10.87
N SER A 119 -0.09 -4.55 12.04
CA SER A 119 0.06 -5.40 13.23
C SER A 119 -1.29 -5.66 13.88
N MET A 120 -1.61 -6.92 14.17
CA MET A 120 -2.80 -7.30 14.96
C MET A 120 -2.56 -7.46 16.46
N ARG A 121 -1.37 -7.09 16.96
CA ARG A 121 -1.11 -7.12 18.40
C ARG A 121 -2.15 -6.27 19.14
N SER A 122 -2.99 -6.91 19.94
CA SER A 122 -3.82 -6.21 20.91
C SER A 122 -2.95 -5.82 22.11
N ALA A 123 -3.32 -4.79 22.86
CA ALA A 123 -2.64 -4.43 24.11
C ALA A 123 -2.64 -5.56 25.17
N GLN A 124 -3.35 -6.67 24.92
CA GLN A 124 -3.51 -7.81 25.82
C GLN A 124 -2.76 -9.07 25.36
N THR A 125 -2.03 -9.04 24.24
CA THR A 125 -1.29 -10.22 23.75
C THR A 125 0.11 -10.27 24.37
N SER A 126 0.43 -11.40 25.02
CA SER A 126 1.75 -11.66 25.62
C SER A 126 2.88 -11.55 24.57
N PRO A 127 4.09 -11.05 24.93
CA PRO A 127 5.23 -10.90 24.01
C PRO A 127 5.71 -12.20 23.33
N SER A 128 5.19 -13.36 23.73
CA SER A 128 5.43 -14.67 23.11
C SER A 128 4.51 -15.01 21.92
N SER A 129 3.56 -14.13 21.58
CA SER A 129 2.74 -14.25 20.37
C SER A 129 3.59 -13.92 19.14
N GLY A 130 3.73 -14.85 18.18
CA GLY A 130 4.53 -14.68 16.96
C GLY A 130 4.10 -13.52 16.06
N ASN A 131 4.69 -13.40 14.86
CA ASN A 131 4.36 -12.33 13.90
C ASN A 131 2.90 -12.42 13.40
N GLN A 132 1.99 -11.72 14.10
CA GLN A 132 0.60 -11.51 13.69
C GLN A 132 0.51 -10.28 12.80
N VAL A 133 1.01 -10.43 11.57
CA VAL A 133 1.07 -9.37 10.55
C VAL A 133 0.04 -9.64 9.47
N PHE A 134 -0.80 -8.64 9.23
CA PHE A 134 -1.87 -8.64 8.25
C PHE A 134 -1.53 -7.68 7.15
N ALA A 135 -2.27 -7.70 6.05
CA ALA A 135 -2.04 -6.75 4.99
C ALA A 135 -3.34 -6.12 4.51
N VAL A 136 -3.29 -4.81 4.33
CA VAL A 136 -4.33 -4.05 3.65
C VAL A 136 -3.78 -3.54 2.33
N LEU A 137 -4.66 -3.41 1.33
CA LEU A 137 -4.32 -2.82 0.05
C LEU A 137 -4.76 -1.37 0.03
N CYS A 138 -3.92 -0.48 -0.47
CA CYS A 138 -4.23 0.93 -0.58
C CYS A 138 -3.94 1.43 -2.00
N CYS A 139 -4.88 2.19 -2.56
CA CYS A 139 -4.69 2.88 -3.84
C CYS A 139 -3.71 4.05 -3.65
N LEU A 140 -2.67 4.12 -4.47
CA LEU A 140 -1.70 5.22 -4.45
C LEU A 140 -2.07 6.39 -5.37
N ALA A 141 -3.18 6.29 -6.12
CA ALA A 141 -3.68 7.35 -7.00
C ALA A 141 -2.60 7.97 -7.91
N THR A 142 -1.67 7.13 -8.39
CA THR A 142 -0.48 7.57 -9.14
C THR A 142 -0.80 8.09 -10.53
N GLU A 143 -2.02 7.90 -11.03
CA GLU A 143 -2.56 8.49 -12.25
C GLU A 143 -2.90 9.99 -12.06
N GLN A 144 -3.17 10.42 -10.82
CA GLN A 144 -3.47 11.82 -10.50
C GLN A 144 -2.20 12.68 -10.52
N SER A 145 -2.18 13.70 -11.37
CA SER A 145 -1.08 14.67 -11.47
C SER A 145 -1.07 15.65 -10.29
N ASP A 146 -2.24 16.20 -9.93
CA ASP A 146 -2.38 17.13 -8.81
C ASP A 146 -2.12 16.44 -7.47
N PRO A 147 -1.09 16.88 -6.70
CA PRO A 147 -0.77 16.34 -5.38
C PRO A 147 -1.95 16.41 -4.38
N ARG A 148 -2.81 17.44 -4.47
CA ARG A 148 -3.96 17.57 -3.57
C ARG A 148 -5.02 16.53 -3.85
N GLN A 149 -5.39 16.36 -5.12
CA GLN A 149 -6.34 15.33 -5.54
C GLN A 149 -5.80 13.93 -5.24
N ARG A 150 -4.51 13.69 -5.54
CA ARG A 150 -3.82 12.44 -5.21
C ARG A 150 -3.90 12.14 -3.71
N PHE A 151 -3.58 13.11 -2.85
CA PHE A 151 -3.65 12.96 -1.39
C PHE A 151 -5.07 12.63 -0.90
N ALA A 152 -6.09 13.31 -1.42
CA ALA A 152 -7.49 13.05 -1.03
C ALA A 152 -7.93 11.62 -1.36
N VAL A 153 -7.57 11.11 -2.55
CA VAL A 153 -7.89 9.73 -2.96
C VAL A 153 -7.15 8.71 -2.08
N ILE A 154 -5.87 8.94 -1.81
CA ILE A 154 -5.06 8.07 -0.93
C ILE A 154 -5.66 8.02 0.48
N LYS A 155 -5.96 9.18 1.08
CA LYS A 155 -6.58 9.28 2.41
C LYS A 155 -7.91 8.52 2.46
N ALA A 156 -8.75 8.65 1.43
CA ALA A 156 -10.01 7.92 1.35
C ALA A 156 -9.80 6.39 1.25
N SER A 157 -8.86 5.95 0.42
CA SER A 157 -8.55 4.52 0.26
C SER A 157 -7.95 3.91 1.54
N ALA A 158 -7.03 4.63 2.20
CA ALA A 158 -6.43 4.20 3.47
C ALA A 158 -7.45 4.09 4.60
N ASN A 159 -8.40 5.03 4.68
CA ASN A 159 -9.49 4.97 5.65
C ASN A 159 -10.39 3.76 5.40
N ALA A 160 -10.81 3.55 4.15
CA ALA A 160 -11.65 2.40 3.83
C ALA A 160 -10.95 1.06 4.11
N ALA A 161 -9.66 0.96 3.79
CA ALA A 161 -8.84 -0.20 4.11
C ALA A 161 -8.78 -0.47 5.63
N LYS A 162 -8.67 0.58 6.45
CA LYS A 162 -8.70 0.49 7.92
C LYS A 162 -10.06 0.06 8.46
N VAL A 163 -11.15 0.60 7.93
CA VAL A 163 -12.53 0.23 8.32
C VAL A 163 -12.77 -1.24 8.04
N GLN A 164 -12.40 -1.69 6.84
CA GLN A 164 -12.54 -3.08 6.46
C GLN A 164 -11.69 -4.01 7.33
N PHE A 165 -10.44 -3.66 7.60
CA PHE A 165 -9.57 -4.43 8.48
C PHE A 165 -10.16 -4.56 9.89
N SER A 166 -10.72 -3.47 10.42
CA SER A 166 -11.33 -3.44 11.76
C SER A 166 -12.60 -4.30 11.86
N ALA A 167 -13.23 -4.64 10.72
CA ALA A 167 -14.39 -5.52 10.65
C ALA A 167 -14.04 -7.02 10.51
N GLN A 168 -12.76 -7.37 10.36
CA GLN A 168 -12.32 -8.77 10.14
C GLN A 168 -11.92 -9.46 11.45
N SER A 169 -12.19 -10.77 11.55
CA SER A 169 -11.73 -11.60 12.67
C SER A 169 -10.34 -12.19 12.40
N MET A 170 -9.57 -12.50 13.44
CA MET A 170 -8.23 -13.07 13.28
C MET A 170 -8.23 -14.38 12.46
N GLU A 171 -9.23 -15.22 12.68
CA GLU A 171 -9.38 -16.51 11.99
C GLU A 171 -9.66 -16.33 10.49
N THR A 172 -10.64 -15.50 10.14
CA THR A 172 -10.99 -15.23 8.74
C THR A 172 -9.80 -14.63 7.98
N THR A 173 -9.02 -13.80 8.66
CA THR A 173 -7.89 -13.15 8.05
C THR A 173 -6.70 -14.09 7.86
N GLY A 174 -6.45 -15.01 8.81
CA GLY A 174 -5.45 -16.08 8.64
C GLY A 174 -5.75 -16.99 7.45
N GLN A 175 -7.03 -17.36 7.27
CA GLN A 175 -7.47 -18.16 6.12
C GLN A 175 -7.25 -17.43 4.78
N GLN A 176 -7.54 -16.14 4.72
CA GLN A 176 -7.31 -15.33 3.51
C GLN A 176 -5.83 -15.25 3.13
N ILE A 177 -4.95 -15.07 4.12
CA ILE A 177 -3.49 -15.04 3.88
C ILE A 177 -3.02 -16.37 3.32
N LEU A 178 -3.49 -17.50 3.88
CA LEU A 178 -3.12 -18.82 3.40
C LEU A 178 -3.63 -19.07 1.96
N LEU A 179 -4.87 -18.68 1.67
CA LEU A 179 -5.46 -18.78 0.32
C LEU A 179 -4.70 -17.92 -0.70
N LEU A 180 -4.38 -16.67 -0.36
CA LEU A 180 -3.63 -15.77 -1.22
C LEU A 180 -2.20 -16.30 -1.46
N GLY A 181 -1.52 -16.76 -0.42
CA GLY A 181 -0.20 -17.37 -0.52
C GLY A 181 -0.20 -18.63 -1.39
N GLY A 182 -1.19 -19.52 -1.20
CA GLY A 182 -1.37 -20.71 -2.02
C GLY A 182 -1.60 -20.38 -3.50
N LEU A 183 -2.43 -19.38 -3.78
CA LEU A 183 -2.69 -18.91 -5.15
C LEU A 183 -1.42 -18.33 -5.79
N LEU A 184 -0.65 -17.52 -5.07
CA LEU A 184 0.62 -16.97 -5.58
C LEU A 184 1.63 -18.09 -5.91
N VAL A 185 1.76 -19.09 -5.04
CA VAL A 185 2.63 -20.26 -5.31
C VAL A 185 2.15 -21.02 -6.55
N LEU A 186 0.83 -21.19 -6.72
CA LEU A 186 0.27 -21.86 -7.89
C LEU A 186 0.54 -21.07 -9.18
N ILE A 187 0.29 -19.76 -9.18
CA ILE A 187 0.56 -18.87 -10.32
C ILE A 187 2.02 -18.96 -10.74
N GLN A 188 2.93 -18.94 -9.77
CA GLN A 188 4.37 -19.05 -10.01
C GLN A 188 4.76 -20.42 -10.55
N ARG A 189 4.24 -21.51 -9.97
CA ARG A 189 4.51 -22.88 -10.44
C ARG A 189 3.99 -23.14 -11.85
N LEU A 190 2.90 -22.50 -12.23
CA LEU A 190 2.32 -22.58 -13.57
C LEU A 190 3.03 -21.67 -14.58
N GLY A 191 3.90 -20.76 -14.14
CA GLY A 191 4.61 -19.83 -15.02
C GLY A 191 3.71 -18.78 -15.69
N VAL A 192 2.52 -18.53 -15.13
CA VAL A 192 1.50 -17.63 -15.71
C VAL A 192 1.47 -16.25 -15.05
N SER A 193 2.49 -15.92 -14.24
CA SER A 193 2.58 -14.64 -13.53
C SER A 193 2.55 -13.43 -14.48
N ALA A 194 3.13 -13.56 -15.68
CA ALA A 194 3.09 -12.53 -16.71
C ALA A 194 1.68 -12.27 -17.28
N HIS A 195 0.74 -13.18 -17.14
CA HIS A 195 -0.63 -13.06 -17.67
C HIS A 195 -1.66 -12.69 -16.62
N ILE A 196 -1.25 -12.57 -15.36
CA ILE A 196 -2.13 -12.26 -14.24
C ILE A 196 -1.72 -10.91 -13.66
N ALA A 197 -2.71 -10.05 -13.40
CA ALA A 197 -2.47 -8.79 -12.72
C ALA A 197 -1.91 -9.05 -11.32
N PRO A 198 -0.82 -8.38 -10.90
CA PRO A 198 -0.20 -8.64 -9.61
C PRO A 198 -1.11 -8.28 -8.42
N PRO A 199 -0.89 -8.86 -7.23
CA PRO A 199 -1.66 -8.53 -6.03
C PRO A 199 -1.49 -7.09 -5.57
N ALA A 200 -0.30 -6.51 -5.80
CA ALA A 200 0.08 -5.13 -5.50
C ALA A 200 1.29 -4.74 -6.36
N ASN A 201 1.76 -3.50 -6.26
CA ASN A 201 2.98 -3.02 -6.94
C ASN A 201 4.16 -2.85 -6.00
N VAL A 202 3.91 -2.49 -4.75
CA VAL A 202 4.95 -2.11 -3.78
C VAL A 202 4.52 -2.47 -2.38
N VAL A 203 5.46 -2.91 -1.54
CA VAL A 203 5.23 -3.04 -0.10
C VAL A 203 5.59 -1.72 0.57
N ILE A 204 4.67 -1.18 1.37
CA ILE A 204 4.92 0.02 2.19
C ILE A 204 4.59 -0.30 3.64
N SER A 205 5.59 -0.26 4.52
CA SER A 205 5.44 -0.54 5.94
C SER A 205 5.94 0.62 6.77
N ASN A 206 5.17 1.02 7.79
CA ASN A 206 5.60 2.04 8.76
C ASN A 206 5.58 1.44 10.17
N VAL A 207 6.77 1.32 10.76
CA VAL A 207 6.96 0.74 12.10
C VAL A 207 7.34 1.86 13.07
N PRO A 208 6.44 2.24 13.99
CA PRO A 208 6.77 3.22 15.02
C PRO A 208 7.99 2.78 15.82
N GLY A 209 8.98 3.67 15.95
CA GLY A 209 10.15 3.40 16.76
C GLY A 209 10.18 4.27 18.03
N PRO A 210 11.33 4.30 18.72
CA PRO A 210 11.47 4.97 20.00
C PRO A 210 11.33 6.49 19.87
N ARG A 211 10.54 7.11 20.76
CA ARG A 211 10.30 8.57 20.77
C ARG A 211 11.46 9.38 21.33
N GLN A 212 12.36 8.75 22.06
CA GLN A 212 13.50 9.38 22.70
C GLN A 212 14.77 9.17 21.89
N THR A 213 15.68 10.14 21.96
CA THR A 213 17.04 9.97 21.43
C THR A 213 17.73 8.82 22.15
N LEU A 214 18.37 7.94 21.38
CA LEU A 214 19.06 6.76 21.88
C LEU A 214 20.57 6.97 21.75
N TYR A 215 21.32 6.27 22.60
CA TYR A 215 22.77 6.31 22.63
C TYR A 215 23.34 4.90 22.78
N LEU A 216 24.48 4.65 22.15
CA LEU A 216 25.31 3.46 22.35
C LEU A 216 26.65 3.89 22.94
N ASN A 217 26.90 3.60 24.21
CA ASN A 217 28.13 3.99 24.92
C ASN A 217 28.49 5.48 24.75
N GLY A 218 27.48 6.36 24.79
CA GLY A 218 27.65 7.81 24.60
C GLY A 218 27.58 8.29 23.15
N ALA A 219 27.61 7.40 22.15
CA ALA A 219 27.41 7.77 20.75
C ALA A 219 25.90 7.88 20.44
N GLN A 220 25.46 9.05 19.95
CA GLN A 220 24.06 9.29 19.63
C GLN A 220 23.62 8.52 18.37
N LEU A 221 22.45 7.89 18.41
CA LEU A 221 21.79 7.35 17.22
C LEU A 221 21.25 8.51 16.37
N VAL A 222 21.82 8.69 15.17
CA VAL A 222 21.47 9.78 14.26
C VAL A 222 20.44 9.39 13.20
N ALA A 223 20.39 8.12 12.82
CA ALA A 223 19.44 7.59 11.85
C ALA A 223 19.31 6.06 11.99
N GLN A 224 18.15 5.52 11.68
CA GLN A 224 17.89 4.07 11.65
C GLN A 224 17.16 3.70 10.37
N TYR A 225 17.87 3.09 9.40
CA TYR A 225 17.27 2.67 8.14
C TYR A 225 16.88 1.19 8.14
N PRO A 226 15.59 0.86 8.09
CA PRO A 226 15.15 -0.53 8.09
C PRO A 226 15.45 -1.19 6.75
N LEU A 227 16.06 -2.38 6.79
CA LEU A 227 16.26 -3.24 5.63
C LEU A 227 15.25 -4.39 5.69
N SER A 228 14.25 -4.33 4.81
CA SER A 228 13.16 -5.31 4.76
C SER A 228 13.48 -6.46 3.80
N MET A 229 12.46 -7.16 3.31
CA MET A 229 12.59 -8.23 2.33
C MET A 229 11.81 -7.93 1.04
N LEU A 230 12.30 -8.46 -0.07
CA LEU A 230 11.57 -8.49 -1.33
C LEU A 230 10.79 -9.79 -1.43
N ILE A 231 9.63 -9.71 -2.08
CA ILE A 231 8.79 -10.86 -2.42
C ILE A 231 8.87 -10.99 -3.93
N ASP A 232 9.00 -12.21 -4.45
CA ASP A 232 9.03 -12.39 -5.90
C ASP A 232 7.74 -11.84 -6.55
N GLY A 233 7.89 -11.04 -7.60
CA GLY A 233 6.80 -10.25 -8.19
C GLY A 233 6.50 -8.90 -7.49
N LEU A 234 7.25 -8.55 -6.45
CA LEU A 234 7.27 -7.25 -5.77
C LEU A 234 8.73 -6.81 -5.57
N ALA A 235 9.31 -6.23 -6.62
CA ALA A 235 10.71 -5.87 -6.74
C ALA A 235 11.11 -4.62 -5.92
N LEU A 236 10.17 -3.99 -5.22
CA LEU A 236 10.38 -2.80 -4.41
C LEU A 236 9.67 -2.92 -3.05
N ASN A 237 10.38 -2.58 -1.99
CA ASN A 237 9.87 -2.46 -0.63
C ASN A 237 10.34 -1.13 -0.02
N ILE A 238 9.39 -0.34 0.48
CA ILE A 238 9.66 0.90 1.21
C ILE A 238 9.27 0.65 2.67
N THR A 239 10.25 0.59 3.55
CA THR A 239 10.01 0.45 5.00
C THR A 239 10.42 1.72 5.70
N ILE A 240 9.56 2.20 6.58
CA ILE A 240 9.74 3.43 7.33
C ILE A 240 9.83 3.08 8.81
N THR A 241 10.74 3.73 9.53
CA THR A 241 10.76 3.72 10.98
C THR A 241 11.00 5.12 11.52
N SER A 242 10.63 5.36 12.78
CA SER A 242 10.81 6.67 13.42
C SER A 242 11.77 6.56 14.60
N HIS A 243 12.62 7.56 14.77
CA HIS A 243 13.52 7.68 15.91
C HIS A 243 13.61 9.14 16.34
N ALA A 244 13.17 9.47 17.55
CA ALA A 244 13.07 10.87 18.00
C ALA A 244 12.29 11.74 16.99
N ASP A 245 12.96 12.69 16.31
CA ASP A 245 12.36 13.49 15.22
C ASP A 245 12.66 12.95 13.81
N SER A 246 13.41 11.86 13.65
CA SER A 246 13.63 11.28 12.34
C SER A 246 12.45 10.39 11.92
N LEU A 247 12.07 10.49 10.65
CA LEU A 247 11.27 9.52 9.93
C LEU A 247 12.13 8.97 8.79
N ASP A 248 12.71 7.80 9.05
CA ASP A 248 13.76 7.18 8.23
C ASP A 248 13.16 6.16 7.26
N PHE A 249 13.41 6.36 5.97
CA PHE A 249 12.96 5.51 4.86
C PHE A 249 14.10 4.60 4.41
N GLY A 250 13.86 3.29 4.44
CA GLY A 250 14.65 2.28 3.74
C GLY A 250 13.93 1.85 2.46
N VAL A 251 14.53 2.19 1.31
CA VAL A 251 14.02 1.85 -0.03
C VAL A 251 14.85 0.68 -0.58
N LEU A 252 14.36 -0.53 -0.37
CA LEU A 252 15.01 -1.76 -0.83
C LEU A 252 14.42 -2.18 -2.17
N ALA A 253 15.29 -2.42 -3.16
CA ALA A 253 14.85 -2.86 -4.49
C ALA A 253 15.73 -3.96 -5.08
N CYS A 254 15.15 -4.72 -6.00
CA CYS A 254 15.89 -5.62 -6.89
C CYS A 254 16.73 -4.78 -7.85
N ARG A 255 18.04 -5.03 -7.91
CA ARG A 255 18.95 -4.19 -8.70
C ARG A 255 18.64 -4.20 -10.19
N GLU A 256 18.22 -5.34 -10.73
CA GLU A 256 17.91 -5.48 -12.16
C GLU A 256 16.62 -4.76 -12.53
N ALA A 257 15.60 -4.82 -11.67
CA ALA A 257 14.32 -4.16 -11.90
C ALA A 257 14.38 -2.64 -11.67
N LEU A 258 15.16 -2.19 -10.67
CA LEU A 258 15.31 -0.78 -10.30
C LEU A 258 16.80 -0.43 -10.13
N PRO A 259 17.55 -0.24 -11.23
CA PRO A 259 18.99 0.02 -11.19
C PRO A 259 19.36 1.40 -10.62
N ASP A 260 18.42 2.33 -10.53
CA ASP A 260 18.59 3.73 -10.11
C ASP A 260 17.67 4.09 -8.94
N VAL A 261 17.49 3.15 -7.99
CA VAL A 261 16.64 3.33 -6.79
C VAL A 261 17.06 4.52 -5.92
N GLU A 262 18.31 4.98 -6.02
CA GLU A 262 18.77 6.18 -5.30
C GLU A 262 17.99 7.44 -5.74
N ARG A 263 17.56 7.51 -7.01
CA ARG A 263 16.71 8.60 -7.50
C ARG A 263 15.33 8.57 -6.85
N LEU A 264 14.77 7.38 -6.65
CA LEU A 264 13.48 7.23 -5.97
C LEU A 264 13.55 7.75 -4.53
N ALA A 265 14.64 7.48 -3.81
CA ALA A 265 14.84 8.01 -2.46
C ALA A 265 14.90 9.55 -2.44
N ASN A 266 15.59 10.17 -3.40
CA ASN A 266 15.60 11.64 -3.53
C ASN A 266 14.20 12.20 -3.83
N TYR A 267 13.41 11.51 -4.66
CA TYR A 267 12.05 11.94 -4.96
C TYR A 267 11.09 11.87 -3.77
N LEU A 268 11.43 11.16 -2.68
CA LEU A 268 10.64 11.22 -1.43
C LEU A 268 10.69 12.63 -0.82
N GLY A 269 11.86 13.25 -0.76
CA GLY A 269 12.01 14.62 -0.25
C GLY A 269 11.30 15.64 -1.13
N ASP A 270 11.44 15.50 -2.46
CA ASP A 270 10.74 16.36 -3.42
C ASP A 270 9.23 16.23 -3.30
N ALA A 271 8.71 14.99 -3.21
CA ALA A 271 7.28 14.72 -3.07
C ALA A 271 6.71 15.25 -1.76
N PHE A 272 7.47 15.17 -0.65
CA PHE A 272 7.07 15.78 0.61
C PHE A 272 6.99 17.30 0.51
N THR A 273 8.00 17.93 -0.10
CA THR A 273 8.03 19.39 -0.30
C THR A 273 6.87 19.86 -1.18
N GLU A 274 6.59 19.15 -2.28
CA GLU A 274 5.45 19.41 -3.16
C GLU A 274 4.12 19.31 -2.40
N LEU A 275 3.93 18.21 -1.66
CA LEU A 275 2.71 17.98 -0.89
C LEU A 275 2.51 19.05 0.18
N GLN A 276 3.57 19.42 0.90
CA GLN A 276 3.55 20.47 1.90
C GLN A 276 3.15 21.82 1.28
N ALA A 277 3.76 22.19 0.16
CA ALA A 277 3.50 23.45 -0.53
C ALA A 277 2.04 23.57 -1.00
N VAL A 278 1.44 22.45 -1.42
CA VAL A 278 0.05 22.43 -1.86
C VAL A 278 -0.91 22.45 -0.66
N LEU A 279 -0.71 21.61 0.36
CA LEU A 279 -1.66 21.45 1.46
C LEU A 279 -1.64 22.59 2.49
N MET A 280 -0.50 23.26 2.69
CA MET A 280 -0.40 24.41 3.60
C MET A 280 -1.03 25.69 3.04
N LYS A 281 -1.28 25.74 1.72
CA LYS A 281 -2.07 26.81 1.11
C LYS A 281 -3.55 26.47 1.24
N PRO A 282 -4.43 27.41 1.67
CA PRO A 282 -5.87 27.17 1.59
C PRO A 282 -6.25 26.89 0.13
N ALA A 283 -7.10 25.89 -0.11
CA ALA A 283 -7.60 25.61 -1.45
C ALA A 283 -8.24 26.89 -1.98
N ALA A 284 -7.84 27.34 -3.17
CA ALA A 284 -8.51 28.45 -3.83
C ALA A 284 -9.99 28.06 -3.94
N LYS A 285 -10.88 28.88 -3.35
CA LYS A 285 -12.31 28.71 -3.56
C LYS A 285 -12.53 28.88 -5.05
N ASP A 286 -13.11 27.86 -5.70
CA ASP A 286 -13.71 28.02 -7.01
C ASP A 286 -14.71 29.18 -6.88
N VAL A 287 -14.32 30.35 -7.38
CA VAL A 287 -15.27 31.42 -7.66
C VAL A 287 -16.07 30.90 -8.84
N ARG A 288 -17.14 30.15 -8.54
CA ARG A 288 -18.24 30.04 -9.49
C ARG A 288 -18.74 31.46 -9.67
N ASP A 289 -18.53 32.01 -10.85
CA ASP A 289 -19.20 33.22 -11.32
C ASP A 289 -20.71 33.00 -11.16
N ASP A 290 -21.24 33.52 -10.05
CA ASP A 290 -22.68 33.73 -9.88
C ASP A 290 -23.04 34.97 -10.70
N ASP A 291 -23.01 34.81 -12.02
CA ASP A 291 -23.56 35.78 -12.96
C ASP A 291 -25.10 35.58 -12.98
N GLY A 292 -25.71 35.92 -11.85
CA GLY A 292 -27.16 36.04 -11.72
C GLY A 292 -27.70 37.15 -12.63
N PRO A 293 -28.90 37.01 -13.20
CA PRO A 293 -29.36 37.90 -14.25
C PRO A 293 -29.60 39.31 -13.71
N VAL A 294 -28.87 40.28 -14.27
CA VAL A 294 -29.08 41.72 -14.04
C VAL A 294 -30.51 42.08 -14.46
N ARG A 295 -31.42 42.22 -13.48
CA ARG A 295 -32.76 42.78 -13.68
C ARG A 295 -32.61 44.25 -14.09
N ARG A 296 -32.71 44.54 -15.38
CA ARG A 296 -32.93 45.90 -15.91
C ARG A 296 -34.25 46.45 -15.36
N ARG A 297 -34.19 47.40 -14.44
CA ARG A 297 -35.35 48.22 -14.05
C ARG A 297 -35.75 49.09 -15.25
N ARG A 298 -36.95 48.87 -15.80
CA ARG A 298 -37.60 49.82 -16.72
C ARG A 298 -37.93 51.08 -15.91
N PHE A 299 -37.34 52.20 -16.31
CA PHE A 299 -37.87 53.53 -15.98
C PHE A 299 -39.20 53.71 -16.73
N VAL A 300 -40.26 54.00 -15.98
CA VAL A 300 -41.53 54.51 -16.52
C VAL A 300 -41.36 56.02 -16.65
N ALA A 301 -41.40 56.54 -17.88
CA ALA A 301 -41.54 57.97 -18.12
C ALA A 301 -43.04 58.27 -18.29
N SER A 302 -43.54 59.17 -17.46
CA SER A 302 -44.86 59.79 -17.58
C SER A 302 -44.86 60.82 -18.72
N SER A 303 -45.74 60.63 -19.71
CA SER A 303 -46.42 61.66 -20.52
C SER A 303 -47.53 60.98 -21.30
#